data_AF-A0A8X6WTR9-F1
#
_entry.id   AF-A0A8X6WTR9-F1
#
_cell.length_a   1.000
_cell.length_b   1.000
_cell.length_c   1.000
_cell.angle_alpha   90.00
_cell.angle_beta   90.00
_cell.angle_gamma   90.00
#
_symmetry.space_group_name_H-M   'P 1'
#
loop_
_entity.id
_entity.type
_entity.pdbx_description
1 polymer ?
#
loop_
_entity_poly.entity_id
_entity_poly.type
_entity_poly.pdbx_seq_one_letter_code
_entity_poly.pdbx_strand_id
1 'polypeptide(L)'
;SGHNPVKLHFPRTAKFELPPPQLNTTWSIFTNTLANTENCLLPKASSTQEIESQVRDLTSEILTAHDTASKPATHSELPFVQGELKHLFKERNRARKLWQFTRHPQHKTELNRLQNTIKRKVGLYRQQVWEDHFTSLDAEDGSLWGTAKAFRKKAAPISALDGPNGTALSDTNKTDIIANSLESQFKLSDIQNPHKDEIITNIVDAYLTTNINNTDSLPSSSL
;
A
#
# COMPACT_ATOMS: atom_id res chain seq x y z
N SER A 1 -16.00 -8.83 -26.66
CA SER A 1 -16.39 -8.49 -25.27
C SER A 1 -17.19 -9.61 -24.68
N GLY A 2 -16.68 -10.27 -23.63
CA GLY A 2 -17.38 -11.35 -22.94
C GLY A 2 -16.80 -11.54 -21.55
N HIS A 3 -17.17 -10.68 -20.61
CA HIS A 3 -16.88 -10.90 -19.20
C HIS A 3 -18.08 -11.63 -18.58
N ASN A 4 -17.96 -12.95 -18.39
CA ASN A 4 -18.95 -13.72 -17.65
C ASN A 4 -18.68 -13.49 -16.15
N PRO A 5 -19.64 -12.97 -15.36
CA PRO A 5 -19.39 -12.68 -13.96
C PRO A 5 -19.31 -13.97 -13.14
N VAL A 6 -18.21 -14.14 -12.41
CA VAL A 6 -18.05 -15.21 -11.42
C VAL A 6 -18.82 -14.85 -10.15
N LYS A 7 -19.74 -15.73 -9.73
CA LYS A 7 -20.52 -15.55 -8.50
C LYS A 7 -19.81 -16.25 -7.34
N LEU A 8 -19.17 -15.46 -6.47
CA LEU A 8 -18.51 -15.95 -5.27
C LEU A 8 -19.47 -15.91 -4.07
N HIS A 9 -19.64 -17.05 -3.40
CA HIS A 9 -20.39 -17.12 -2.14
C HIS A 9 -19.41 -17.02 -0.98
N PHE A 10 -19.43 -15.89 -0.28
CA PHE A 10 -18.70 -15.73 0.98
C PHE A 10 -19.63 -16.10 2.15
N PRO A 11 -19.21 -16.97 3.08
CA PRO A 11 -19.96 -17.18 4.30
C PRO A 11 -20.02 -15.87 5.08
N ARG A 12 -21.23 -15.38 5.35
CA ARG A 12 -21.53 -14.09 6.02
C ARG A 12 -20.96 -13.99 7.44
N THR A 13 -20.47 -15.09 7.99
CA THR A 13 -20.03 -15.26 9.38
C THR A 13 -18.51 -15.40 9.54
N ALA A 14 -17.72 -15.28 8.46
CA ALA A 14 -16.27 -15.24 8.59
C ALA A 14 -15.87 -13.98 9.36
N LYS A 15 -15.60 -14.14 10.66
CA LYS A 15 -14.91 -13.13 11.47
C LYS A 15 -13.46 -13.12 11.00
N PHE A 16 -13.14 -12.24 10.06
CA PHE A 16 -11.76 -11.90 9.79
C PHE A 16 -11.25 -11.17 11.02
N GLU A 17 -10.43 -11.83 11.83
CA GLU A 17 -9.63 -11.12 12.82
C GLU A 17 -8.75 -10.14 12.04
N LEU A 18 -8.99 -8.85 12.27
CA LEU A 18 -8.11 -7.84 11.72
C LEU A 18 -6.71 -8.10 12.31
N PRO A 19 -5.65 -8.07 11.49
CA PRO A 19 -4.30 -8.18 12.02
C PRO A 19 -4.11 -7.09 13.08
N PRO A 20 -3.37 -7.37 14.18
CA PRO A 20 -3.13 -6.38 15.21
C PRO A 20 -2.54 -5.12 14.57
N PRO A 21 -2.94 -3.93 15.04
CA PRO A 21 -2.44 -2.68 14.49
C PRO A 21 -0.91 -2.64 14.61
N GLN A 22 -0.23 -2.24 13.55
CA GLN A 22 1.20 -1.95 13.63
C GLN A 22 1.41 -0.86 14.68
N LEU A 23 2.41 -1.00 15.54
CA LEU A 23 2.75 -0.04 16.59
C LEU A 23 4.07 0.65 16.26
N ASN A 24 4.12 1.95 16.52
CA ASN A 24 5.33 2.75 16.50
C ASN A 24 5.73 3.07 17.94
N THR A 25 6.83 2.47 18.40
CA THR A 25 7.35 2.67 19.75
C THR A 25 8.40 3.77 19.76
N THR A 26 8.20 4.79 20.59
CA THR A 26 9.20 5.83 20.83
C THR A 26 10.14 5.37 21.95
N TRP A 27 11.28 4.79 21.57
CA TRP A 27 12.21 4.18 22.52
C TRP A 27 12.71 5.13 23.62
N SER A 28 12.84 6.43 23.35
CA SER A 28 13.23 7.40 24.39
C SER A 28 12.18 7.57 25.49
N ILE A 29 10.88 7.47 25.14
CA ILE A 29 9.79 7.49 26.12
C ILE A 29 9.83 6.20 26.93
N PHE A 30 9.98 5.05 26.26
CA PHE A 30 10.10 3.74 26.91
C PHE A 30 11.24 3.70 27.93
N THR A 31 12.43 4.17 27.55
CA THR A 31 13.59 4.21 28.44
C THR A 31 13.38 5.16 29.60
N ASN A 32 12.78 6.33 29.38
CA ASN A 32 12.48 7.27 30.45
C ASN A 32 11.42 6.74 31.41
N THR A 33 10.40 6.03 30.91
CA THR A 33 9.38 5.41 31.77
C THR A 33 9.97 4.33 32.67
N LEU A 34 10.89 3.52 32.15
CA LEU A 34 11.60 2.49 32.94
C LEU A 34 12.70 3.07 33.86
N ALA A 35 13.27 4.22 33.53
CA ALA A 35 14.27 4.85 34.39
C ALA A 35 13.64 5.58 35.59
N ASN A 36 12.38 6.00 35.46
CA ASN A 36 11.63 6.72 36.48
C ASN A 36 10.85 5.79 37.42
N THR A 37 10.83 4.49 37.17
CA THR A 37 10.24 3.53 38.09
C THR A 37 11.20 3.22 39.23
N GLU A 38 10.74 3.43 40.46
CA GLU A 38 11.55 3.35 41.69
C GLU A 38 12.03 1.92 42.04
N ASN A 39 11.74 0.91 41.21
CA ASN A 39 11.93 -0.51 41.50
C ASN A 39 13.22 -1.13 40.95
N CYS A 40 14.25 -0.34 40.67
CA CYS A 40 15.50 -0.88 40.11
C CYS A 40 16.28 -1.80 41.09
N LEU A 41 15.85 -1.89 42.35
CA LEU A 41 16.39 -2.82 43.34
C LEU A 41 15.35 -3.91 43.64
N LEU A 42 15.46 -5.05 42.95
CA LEU A 42 14.69 -6.24 43.30
C LEU A 42 15.02 -6.64 44.75
N PRO A 43 14.04 -6.66 45.67
CA PRO A 43 14.27 -7.12 47.03
C PRO A 43 14.78 -8.56 47.02
N LYS A 44 15.66 -8.90 47.96
CA LYS A 44 16.16 -10.27 48.10
C LYS A 44 14.99 -11.21 48.45
N ALA A 45 14.52 -11.96 47.46
CA ALA A 45 13.45 -12.92 47.66
C ALA A 45 13.93 -14.12 48.47
N SER A 46 13.13 -14.52 49.47
CA SER A 46 13.41 -15.69 50.32
C SER A 46 12.41 -16.84 50.09
N SER A 47 11.39 -16.62 49.26
CA SER A 47 10.37 -17.60 48.91
C SER A 47 10.09 -17.64 47.40
N THR A 48 9.73 -18.82 46.88
CA THR A 48 9.31 -19.00 45.48
C THR A 48 8.11 -18.11 45.12
N GLN A 49 7.16 -17.89 46.04
CA GLN A 49 6.02 -17.01 45.82
C GLN A 49 6.43 -15.53 45.66
N GLU A 50 7.50 -15.14 46.36
CA GLU A 50 8.04 -13.79 46.31
C GLU A 50 8.72 -13.55 44.97
N ILE A 51 9.46 -14.54 44.46
CA ILE A 51 10.03 -14.53 43.09
C ILE A 51 8.92 -14.40 42.04
N GLU A 52 7.86 -15.20 42.13
CA GLU A 52 6.72 -15.15 41.19
C GLU A 52 5.96 -13.82 41.24
N SER A 53 5.93 -13.16 42.40
CA SER A 53 5.37 -11.80 42.50
C SER A 53 6.26 -10.77 41.80
N GLN A 54 7.57 -10.83 42.03
CA GLN A 54 8.53 -9.92 41.40
C GLN A 54 8.57 -10.07 39.88
N VAL A 55 8.47 -11.30 39.37
CA VAL A 55 8.39 -11.54 37.92
C VAL A 55 7.13 -10.94 37.32
N ARG A 56 5.97 -11.09 38.00
CA ARG A 56 4.71 -10.48 37.54
C ARG A 56 4.79 -8.95 37.56
N ASP A 57 5.35 -8.36 38.60
CA ASP A 57 5.46 -6.91 38.74
C ASP A 57 6.40 -6.34 37.67
N LEU A 58 7.56 -6.97 37.45
CA LEU A 58 8.49 -6.59 36.38
C LEU A 58 7.84 -6.71 35.00
N THR A 59 7.10 -7.80 34.76
CA THR A 59 6.39 -8.03 33.48
C THR A 59 5.33 -6.94 33.26
N SER A 60 4.55 -6.62 34.30
CA SER A 60 3.56 -5.54 34.25
C SER A 60 4.21 -4.19 33.97
N GLU A 61 5.35 -3.90 34.59
CA GLU A 61 6.08 -2.65 34.40
C GLU A 61 6.62 -2.50 32.96
N ILE A 62 7.22 -3.57 32.42
CA ILE A 62 7.67 -3.59 31.03
C ILE A 62 6.51 -3.40 30.05
N LEU A 63 5.39 -4.08 30.28
CA LEU A 63 4.20 -3.96 29.42
C LEU A 63 3.58 -2.57 29.50
N THR A 64 3.45 -1.98 30.69
CA THR A 64 2.92 -0.63 30.87
C THR A 64 3.82 0.44 30.26
N ALA A 65 5.14 0.32 30.40
CA ALA A 65 6.12 1.18 29.74
C ALA A 65 6.04 1.06 28.22
N HIS A 66 5.93 -0.17 27.71
CA HIS A 66 5.76 -0.45 26.29
C HIS A 66 4.48 0.17 25.74
N ASP A 67 3.34 0.00 26.41
CA ASP A 67 2.05 0.52 25.97
C ASP A 67 1.99 2.05 26.03
N THR A 68 2.67 2.66 27.02
CA THR A 68 2.81 4.12 27.11
C THR A 68 3.67 4.69 25.97
N ALA A 69 4.74 3.99 25.61
CA ALA A 69 5.68 4.41 24.57
C ALA A 69 5.21 4.05 23.15
N SER A 70 4.27 3.12 23.02
CA SER A 70 3.78 2.62 21.75
C SER A 70 2.49 3.31 21.35
N LYS A 71 2.44 3.76 20.09
CA LYS A 71 1.23 4.33 19.49
C LYS A 71 0.88 3.54 18.24
N PRO A 72 -0.40 3.39 17.86
CA PRO A 72 -0.76 2.84 16.57
C PRO A 72 0.02 3.57 15.48
N ALA A 73 0.66 2.82 14.59
CA ALA A 73 1.33 3.33 13.42
C ALA A 73 0.27 4.05 12.60
N THR A 74 0.24 5.37 12.73
CA THR A 74 -0.55 6.21 11.84
C THR A 74 0.12 6.09 10.48
N HIS A 75 -0.47 5.31 9.57
CA HIS A 75 -0.33 5.64 8.15
C HIS A 75 -0.65 7.12 8.05
N SER A 76 0.26 7.91 7.51
CA SER A 76 0.19 9.37 7.48
C SER A 76 -1.09 9.82 6.76
N GLU A 77 -2.23 9.77 7.45
CA GLU A 77 -3.37 10.57 7.10
C GLU A 77 -2.89 11.99 7.36
N LEU A 78 -2.53 12.69 6.29
CA LEU A 78 -2.35 14.14 6.38
C LEU A 78 -3.55 14.68 7.17
N PRO A 79 -3.36 15.53 8.20
CA PRO A 79 -4.47 16.09 8.97
C PRO A 79 -5.57 16.69 8.07
N PHE A 80 -5.18 17.22 6.92
CA PHE A 80 -6.03 17.72 5.83
C PHE A 80 -6.96 16.69 5.16
N VAL A 81 -6.63 15.41 5.22
CA VAL A 81 -7.43 14.34 4.60
C VAL A 81 -8.73 14.14 5.37
N GLN A 82 -8.88 14.63 6.60
CA GLN A 82 -10.03 14.28 7.45
C GLN A 82 -11.36 14.98 7.13
N GLY A 83 -11.35 16.06 6.34
CA GLY A 83 -12.57 16.82 6.02
C GLY A 83 -13.05 16.69 4.57
N GLU A 84 -13.07 17.81 3.87
CA GLU A 84 -13.61 17.96 2.52
C GLU A 84 -13.00 17.00 1.49
N LEU A 85 -11.73 16.65 1.64
CA LEU A 85 -11.03 15.74 0.73
C LEU A 85 -11.57 14.30 0.82
N LYS A 86 -11.93 13.83 2.02
CA LYS A 86 -12.60 12.52 2.23
C LYS A 86 -13.93 12.48 1.47
N HIS A 87 -14.70 13.56 1.50
CA HIS A 87 -15.94 13.67 0.71
C HIS A 87 -15.66 13.62 -0.81
N LEU A 88 -14.72 14.41 -1.30
CA LEU A 88 -14.33 14.39 -2.72
C LEU A 88 -13.84 13.03 -3.19
N PHE A 89 -13.08 12.30 -2.35
CA PHE A 89 -12.64 10.95 -2.65
C PHE A 89 -13.80 9.96 -2.77
N LYS A 90 -14.81 10.06 -1.90
CA LYS A 90 -16.04 9.26 -1.98
C LYS A 90 -16.80 9.54 -3.27
N GLU A 91 -17.04 10.81 -3.59
CA GLU A 91 -17.75 11.21 -4.81
C GLU A 91 -16.98 10.78 -6.07
N ARG A 92 -15.66 10.94 -6.11
CA ARG A 92 -14.83 10.45 -7.22
C ARG A 92 -14.96 8.94 -7.38
N ASN A 93 -14.97 8.20 -6.27
CA ASN A 93 -15.13 6.74 -6.31
C ASN A 93 -16.52 6.34 -6.79
N ARG A 94 -17.57 7.08 -6.40
CA ARG A 94 -18.94 6.91 -6.91
C ARG A 94 -19.02 7.16 -8.42
N ALA A 95 -18.49 8.28 -8.91
CA ALA A 95 -18.43 8.60 -10.33
C ALA A 95 -17.66 7.54 -11.13
N ARG A 96 -16.55 7.01 -10.58
CA ARG A 96 -15.81 5.90 -11.19
C ARG A 96 -16.67 4.64 -11.34
N LYS A 97 -17.37 4.23 -10.27
CA LYS A 97 -18.25 3.06 -10.29
C LYS A 97 -19.36 3.22 -11.33
N LEU A 98 -20.01 4.39 -11.35
CA LEU A 98 -21.06 4.70 -12.32
C LEU A 98 -20.53 4.66 -13.75
N TRP A 99 -19.37 5.26 -14.02
CA TRP A 99 -18.75 5.20 -15.35
C TRP A 99 -18.37 3.77 -15.76
N GLN A 100 -17.83 2.96 -14.85
CA GLN A 100 -17.48 1.57 -15.16
C GLN A 100 -18.71 0.73 -15.51
N PHE A 101 -19.82 0.93 -14.78
CA PHE A 101 -21.07 0.21 -14.98
C PHE A 101 -21.83 0.68 -16.24
N THR A 102 -22.07 1.99 -16.37
CA THR A 102 -22.92 2.55 -17.43
C THR A 102 -22.16 2.87 -18.72
N ARG A 103 -20.84 3.08 -18.63
CA ARG A 103 -19.99 3.67 -19.69
C ARG A 103 -20.47 5.03 -20.22
N HIS A 104 -21.33 5.73 -19.47
CA HIS A 104 -21.88 7.02 -19.89
C HIS A 104 -20.82 8.15 -19.84
N PRO A 105 -20.71 9.00 -20.88
CA PRO A 105 -19.71 10.07 -20.94
C PRO A 105 -19.82 11.10 -19.81
N GLN A 106 -21.03 11.42 -19.34
CA GLN A 106 -21.22 12.40 -18.26
C GLN A 106 -20.51 11.97 -16.96
N HIS A 107 -20.59 10.69 -16.60
CA HIS A 107 -19.89 10.17 -15.41
C HIS A 107 -18.36 10.18 -15.58
N LYS A 108 -17.87 10.03 -16.82
CA LYS A 108 -16.43 10.19 -17.11
C LYS A 108 -15.98 11.64 -16.91
N THR A 109 -16.77 12.59 -17.40
CA THR A 109 -16.52 14.03 -17.20
C THR A 109 -16.52 14.39 -15.72
N GLU A 110 -17.50 13.90 -14.97
CA GLU A 110 -17.60 14.11 -13.53
C GLU A 110 -16.40 13.50 -12.78
N LEU A 111 -16.02 12.26 -13.11
CA LEU A 111 -14.83 11.61 -12.57
C LEU A 111 -13.57 12.45 -12.79
N ASN A 112 -13.34 12.92 -14.02
CA ASN A 112 -12.19 13.75 -14.36
C ASN A 112 -12.20 15.09 -13.61
N ARG A 113 -13.37 15.74 -13.50
CA ARG A 113 -13.56 16.98 -12.73
C ARG A 113 -13.18 16.79 -11.26
N LEU A 114 -13.69 15.74 -10.63
CA LEU A 114 -13.41 15.43 -9.23
C LEU A 114 -11.92 15.08 -9.02
N GLN A 115 -11.33 14.32 -9.94
CA GLN A 115 -9.91 14.00 -9.90
C GLN A 115 -9.02 15.24 -9.99
N ASN A 116 -9.33 16.18 -10.89
CA ASN A 116 -8.59 17.45 -11.00
C ASN A 116 -8.78 18.33 -9.76
N THR A 117 -9.99 18.36 -9.19
CA THR A 117 -10.28 19.09 -7.96
C THR A 117 -9.45 18.56 -6.79
N ILE A 118 -9.41 17.23 -6.62
CA ILE A 118 -8.58 16.57 -5.62
C ILE A 118 -7.10 16.91 -5.83
N LYS A 119 -6.60 16.78 -7.08
CA LYS A 119 -5.20 17.07 -7.40
C LYS A 119 -4.82 18.51 -7.02
N ARG A 120 -5.68 19.48 -7.34
CA ARG A 120 -5.48 20.89 -6.98
C ARG A 120 -5.44 21.09 -5.47
N LYS A 121 -6.41 20.55 -4.73
CA LYS A 121 -6.49 20.71 -3.27
C LYS A 121 -5.32 20.06 -2.54
N VAL A 122 -4.92 18.86 -2.96
CA VAL A 122 -3.72 18.20 -2.43
C VAL A 122 -2.46 19.01 -2.76
N GLY A 123 -2.37 19.59 -3.95
CA GLY A 123 -1.26 20.46 -4.35
C GLY A 123 -1.16 21.69 -3.44
N LEU A 124 -2.26 22.42 -3.25
CA LEU A 124 -2.31 23.61 -2.38
C LEU A 124 -1.92 23.28 -0.94
N TYR A 125 -2.44 22.16 -0.39
CA TYR A 125 -2.08 21.75 0.96
C TYR A 125 -0.57 21.42 1.08
N ARG A 126 -0.02 20.68 0.12
CA ARG A 126 1.42 20.37 0.12
C ARG A 126 2.25 21.65 0.02
N GLN A 127 1.82 22.60 -0.78
CA GLN A 127 2.47 23.90 -0.88
C GLN A 127 2.44 24.62 0.47
N GLN A 128 1.30 24.70 1.14
CA GLN A 128 1.18 25.31 2.46
C GLN A 128 2.11 24.62 3.49
N VAL A 129 2.15 23.29 3.51
CA VAL A 129 3.07 22.55 4.39
C VAL A 129 4.53 22.92 4.12
N TRP A 130 4.91 23.09 2.86
CA TRP A 130 6.25 23.54 2.50
C TRP A 130 6.51 24.98 2.89
N GLU A 131 5.54 25.88 2.70
CA GLU A 131 5.63 27.29 3.13
C GLU A 131 5.83 27.37 4.65
N ASP A 132 4.98 26.68 5.42
CA ASP A 132 5.10 26.58 6.88
C ASP A 132 6.47 26.02 7.28
N HIS A 133 6.92 24.95 6.61
CA HIS A 133 8.24 24.37 6.85
C HIS A 133 9.36 25.38 6.59
N PHE A 134 9.33 26.12 5.47
CA PHE A 134 10.32 27.16 5.17
C PHE A 134 10.30 28.30 6.19
N THR A 135 9.12 28.69 6.69
CA THR A 135 9.02 29.72 7.74
C THR A 135 9.57 29.25 9.09
N SER A 136 9.58 27.94 9.35
CA SER A 136 10.12 27.37 10.59
C SER A 136 11.63 27.13 10.57
N LEU A 137 12.32 27.33 9.44
CA LEU A 137 13.75 27.07 9.34
C LEU A 137 14.55 28.16 10.08
N ASP A 138 15.56 27.73 10.82
CA ASP A 138 16.51 28.59 11.51
C ASP A 138 17.94 28.25 11.06
N ALA A 139 18.81 29.27 11.05
CA ALA A 139 20.22 29.12 10.76
C ALA A 139 21.00 28.62 11.99
N GLU A 140 20.56 28.98 13.21
CA GLU A 140 21.26 28.67 14.46
C GLU A 140 21.13 27.20 14.87
N ASP A 141 19.98 26.57 14.62
CA ASP A 141 19.73 25.15 14.90
C ASP A 141 20.23 24.21 13.78
N GLY A 142 20.75 24.77 12.67
CA GLY A 142 21.25 24.04 11.51
C GLY A 142 20.17 23.45 10.60
N SER A 143 18.88 23.67 10.88
CA SER A 143 17.75 23.15 10.09
C SER A 143 17.76 23.72 8.66
N LEU A 144 18.04 25.01 8.50
CA LEU A 144 18.16 25.67 7.19
C LEU A 144 19.21 24.97 6.31
N TRP A 145 20.40 24.69 6.88
CA TRP A 145 21.49 24.04 6.18
C TRP A 145 21.18 22.57 5.85
N GLY A 146 20.52 21.86 6.77
CA GLY A 146 20.02 20.50 6.55
C GLY A 146 19.06 20.44 5.36
N THR A 147 18.09 21.34 5.31
CA THR A 147 17.09 21.43 4.24
C THR A 147 17.73 21.82 2.90
N ALA A 148 18.61 22.82 2.87
CA ALA A 148 19.35 23.22 1.67
C ALA A 148 20.22 22.07 1.11
N LYS A 149 20.86 21.31 1.99
CA LYS A 149 21.65 20.13 1.63
C LYS A 149 20.78 19.02 1.04
N ALA A 150 19.57 18.80 1.58
CA ALA A 150 18.62 17.83 1.04
C ALA A 150 18.22 18.15 -0.41
N PHE A 151 17.97 19.43 -0.73
CA PHE A 151 17.66 19.85 -2.11
C PHE A 151 18.84 19.68 -3.08
N ARG A 152 20.08 19.74 -2.59
CA ARG A 152 21.29 19.51 -3.39
C ARG A 152 21.61 18.03 -3.59
N LYS A 153 20.93 17.12 -2.89
CA LYS A 153 21.19 15.68 -2.99
C LYS A 153 20.79 15.19 -4.38
N LYS A 154 21.79 14.87 -5.20
CA LYS A 154 21.57 14.20 -6.48
C LYS A 154 21.04 12.78 -6.22
N ALA A 155 20.15 12.32 -7.08
CA ALA A 155 19.75 10.92 -7.10
C ALA A 155 21.01 10.05 -7.25
N ALA A 156 21.04 8.91 -6.56
CA ALA A 156 22.11 7.95 -6.77
C ALA A 156 22.13 7.55 -8.26
N PRO A 157 23.30 7.53 -8.91
CA PRO A 157 23.37 7.07 -10.29
C PRO A 157 22.86 5.64 -10.36
N ILE A 158 22.10 5.32 -11.40
CA ILE A 158 21.69 3.93 -11.67
C ILE A 158 22.98 3.11 -11.78
N SER A 159 23.03 1.95 -11.12
CA SER A 159 24.16 1.03 -11.23
C SER A 159 24.42 0.64 -12.70
N ALA A 160 25.61 0.14 -12.98
CA ALA A 160 25.93 -0.38 -14.30
C ALA A 160 24.90 -1.47 -14.70
N LEU A 161 24.47 -1.45 -15.95
CA LEU A 161 23.52 -2.43 -16.48
C LEU A 161 24.23 -3.33 -17.48
N ASP A 162 24.10 -4.65 -17.33
CA ASP A 162 24.61 -5.58 -18.32
C ASP A 162 23.61 -5.73 -19.46
N GLY A 163 24.10 -5.49 -20.68
CA GLY A 163 23.33 -5.62 -21.90
C GLY A 163 24.00 -6.56 -22.89
N PRO A 164 23.31 -6.84 -24.02
CA PRO A 164 23.83 -7.72 -25.07
C PRO A 164 25.14 -7.21 -25.70
N ASN A 165 25.39 -5.90 -25.66
CA ASN A 165 26.59 -5.27 -26.20
C ASN A 165 27.64 -4.95 -25.10
N GLY A 166 27.50 -5.54 -23.90
CA GLY A 166 28.37 -5.31 -22.75
C GLY A 166 27.75 -4.44 -21.65
N THR A 167 28.58 -4.09 -20.67
CA THR A 167 28.16 -3.32 -19.48
C THR A 167 28.01 -1.83 -19.78
N ALA A 168 26.80 -1.30 -19.62
CA ALA A 168 26.49 0.12 -19.77
C ALA A 168 26.77 0.91 -18.49
N LEU A 169 27.71 1.85 -18.61
CA LEU A 169 28.09 2.77 -17.54
C LEU A 169 27.44 4.16 -17.70
N SER A 170 27.27 4.63 -18.93
CA SER A 170 26.62 5.92 -19.24
C SER A 170 25.10 5.82 -19.21
N ASP A 171 24.44 6.94 -18.91
CA ASP A 171 22.98 7.00 -18.87
C ASP A 171 22.35 6.71 -20.25
N THR A 172 22.99 7.14 -21.33
CA THR A 172 22.54 6.85 -22.71
C THR A 172 22.56 5.35 -23.01
N ASN A 173 23.64 4.66 -22.65
CA ASN A 173 23.76 3.23 -22.92
C ASN A 173 22.78 2.44 -22.05
N LYS A 174 22.54 2.90 -20.81
CA LYS A 174 21.51 2.31 -19.93
C LYS A 174 20.11 2.50 -20.49
N THR A 175 19.79 3.69 -21.01
CA THR A 175 18.48 3.93 -21.66
C THR A 175 18.28 3.05 -22.87
N ASP A 176 19.33 2.84 -23.68
CA ASP A 176 19.26 1.99 -24.86
C ASP A 176 19.04 0.51 -24.49
N ILE A 177 19.75 0.01 -23.46
CA ILE A 177 19.53 -1.35 -22.95
C ILE A 177 18.09 -1.53 -22.47
N ILE A 178 17.58 -0.58 -21.69
CA ILE A 178 16.20 -0.63 -21.18
C ILE A 178 15.20 -0.57 -22.34
N ALA A 179 15.40 0.34 -23.30
CA ALA A 179 14.55 0.48 -24.46
C ALA A 179 14.52 -0.80 -25.30
N ASN A 180 15.67 -1.38 -25.61
CA ASN A 180 15.78 -2.64 -26.37
C ASN A 180 15.15 -3.83 -25.63
N SER A 181 15.32 -3.89 -24.30
CA SER A 181 14.71 -4.92 -23.47
C SER A 181 13.19 -4.83 -23.50
N LEU A 182 12.64 -3.63 -23.30
CA LEU A 182 11.20 -3.39 -23.37
C LEU A 182 10.66 -3.67 -24.77
N GLU A 183 11.33 -3.17 -25.81
CA GLU A 183 10.94 -3.44 -27.20
C GLU A 183 10.86 -4.94 -27.46
N SER A 184 11.85 -5.72 -27.01
CA SER A 184 11.87 -7.17 -27.17
C SER A 184 10.73 -7.88 -26.42
N GLN A 185 10.37 -7.40 -25.23
CA GLN A 185 9.27 -7.96 -24.44
C GLN A 185 7.89 -7.63 -25.03
N PHE A 186 7.76 -6.48 -25.69
CA PHE A 186 6.50 -6.02 -26.29
C PHE A 186 6.41 -6.27 -27.80
N LYS A 187 7.39 -6.93 -28.41
CA LYS A 187 7.26 -7.49 -29.76
C LYS A 187 6.13 -8.51 -29.74
N LEU A 188 5.07 -8.26 -30.50
CA LEU A 188 4.00 -9.23 -30.67
C LEU A 188 4.64 -10.52 -31.19
N SER A 189 4.47 -11.61 -30.44
CA SER A 189 4.72 -12.94 -30.98
C SER A 189 3.90 -13.07 -32.25
N ASP A 190 4.42 -13.76 -33.26
CA ASP A 190 3.69 -14.07 -34.48
C ASP A 190 2.35 -14.69 -34.09
N ILE A 191 1.28 -13.90 -34.19
CA ILE A 191 -0.08 -14.29 -33.77
C ILE A 191 -0.57 -15.40 -34.70
N GLN A 192 0.07 -15.59 -35.86
CA GLN A 192 -0.19 -16.66 -36.80
C GLN A 192 0.73 -17.85 -36.56
N ASN A 193 0.76 -18.37 -35.33
CA ASN A 193 1.21 -19.74 -35.13
C ASN A 193 -0.01 -20.65 -35.13
N PRO A 194 -0.38 -21.25 -36.28
CA PRO A 194 -1.61 -22.06 -36.39
C PRO A 194 -1.64 -23.20 -35.35
N HIS A 195 -0.48 -23.70 -34.94
CA HIS A 195 -0.38 -24.72 -33.89
C HIS A 195 -0.72 -24.19 -32.49
N LYS A 196 -0.48 -22.91 -32.20
CA LYS A 196 -0.90 -22.29 -30.92
C LYS A 196 -2.39 -21.95 -30.94
N ASP A 197 -2.89 -21.48 -32.08
CA ASP A 197 -4.32 -21.19 -32.25
C ASP A 197 -5.16 -22.47 -32.16
N GLU A 198 -4.68 -23.58 -32.73
CA GLU A 198 -5.30 -24.90 -32.62
C GLU A 198 -5.31 -25.42 -31.17
N ILE A 199 -4.22 -25.25 -30.42
CA ILE A 199 -4.19 -25.61 -28.99
C ILE A 199 -5.20 -24.77 -28.20
N ILE A 200 -5.23 -23.46 -28.44
CA ILE A 200 -6.13 -22.55 -27.71
C ILE A 200 -7.59 -22.87 -28.03
N THR A 201 -7.92 -23.09 -29.29
CA THR A 201 -9.28 -23.47 -29.73
C THR A 201 -9.69 -24.82 -29.14
N ASN A 202 -8.84 -25.84 -29.19
CA ASN A 202 -9.11 -27.15 -28.59
C ASN A 202 -9.34 -27.07 -27.08
N ILE A 203 -8.58 -26.26 -26.35
CA ILE A 203 -8.77 -26.06 -24.90
C ILE A 203 -10.11 -25.38 -24.62
N VAL A 204 -10.47 -24.35 -25.40
CA VAL A 204 -11.74 -23.65 -25.26
C VAL A 204 -12.92 -24.58 -25.56
N ASP A 205 -12.84 -25.36 -26.63
CA ASP A 205 -13.89 -26.29 -27.04
C ASP A 205 -14.07 -27.44 -26.03
N ALA A 206 -12.98 -27.97 -25.49
CA ALA A 206 -13.02 -28.95 -24.39
C ALA A 206 -13.68 -28.36 -23.13
N TYR A 207 -13.43 -27.09 -22.83
CA TYR A 207 -14.04 -26.42 -21.68
C TYR A 207 -15.54 -26.16 -21.89
N LEU A 208 -15.96 -25.84 -23.11
CA LEU A 208 -17.38 -25.63 -23.44
C LEU A 208 -18.16 -26.96 -23.41
N THR A 209 -17.61 -28.01 -23.99
CA THR A 209 -18.24 -29.34 -24.05
C THR A 209 -18.37 -30.01 -22.68
N THR A 210 -17.35 -29.89 -21.83
CA THR A 210 -17.40 -30.41 -20.44
C THR A 210 -18.42 -29.68 -19.56
N ASN A 211 -18.69 -28.40 -19.81
CA ASN A 211 -19.70 -27.64 -19.06
C ASN A 211 -21.13 -27.87 -19.54
N ILE A 212 -21.35 -28.20 -20.81
CA ILE A 212 -22.69 -28.50 -21.36
C ILE A 212 -23.22 -29.83 -20.79
N ASN A 213 -22.37 -30.85 -20.70
CA ASN A 213 -22.76 -32.19 -20.21
C ASN A 213 -23.09 -32.25 -18.71
N ASN A 214 -22.82 -31.18 -17.95
CA ASN A 214 -23.16 -31.08 -16.52
C ASN A 214 -24.52 -30.41 -16.26
N THR A 215 -25.23 -29.94 -17.29
CA THR A 215 -26.50 -29.21 -17.14
C THR A 215 -27.77 -30.06 -17.36
N ASP A 216 -27.65 -31.33 -17.75
CA ASP A 216 -28.79 -32.21 -18.05
C ASP A 216 -29.39 -32.94 -16.83
N SER A 217 -29.12 -32.50 -15.59
CA SER A 217 -29.77 -33.06 -14.40
C SER A 217 -30.30 -31.99 -13.44
N LEU A 218 -31.41 -31.35 -13.83
CA LEU A 218 -32.35 -30.81 -12.85
C LEU A 218 -33.80 -31.20 -13.21
N PRO A 219 -34.59 -31.71 -12.25
CA PRO A 219 -35.95 -32.17 -12.50
C PRO A 219 -36.91 -30.98 -12.64
N SER A 220 -37.80 -31.11 -13.61
CA SER A 220 -38.96 -30.25 -13.83
C SER A 220 -39.77 -30.07 -12.54
N SER A 221 -39.93 -28.83 -12.08
CA SER A 221 -40.95 -28.47 -11.10
C SER A 221 -41.92 -27.50 -11.77
N SER A 222 -43.12 -28.02 -12.01
CA SER A 222 -44.29 -27.35 -12.54
C SER A 222 -44.84 -26.31 -11.56
N LEU A 223 -45.30 -25.18 -12.11
CA LEU A 223 -46.30 -24.21 -11.65
C LEU A 223 -46.43 -23.91 -10.15
#